data_AF-A0A937JTD8-F1
#
_entry.id   AF-A0A937JTD8-F1
#
_cell.length_a   1.000
_cell.length_b   1.000
_cell.length_c   1.000
_cell.angle_alpha   90.00
_cell.angle_beta   90.00
_cell.angle_gamma   90.00
#
_symmetry.space_group_name_H-M   'P 1'
#
loop_
_entity.id
_entity.type
_entity.pdbx_description
1 polymer ?
#
loop_
_entity_poly.entity_id
_entity_poly.type
_entity_poly.pdbx_seq_one_letter_code
_entity_poly.pdbx_strand_id
1 'polypeptide(L)'
;MIDSILPLRAIVFQMLFLLVTIALEGLVFFKNLNLDYKTSMRYAAVLNLFSTFLGWVIFFEINLFLPEDIQRQFISYIFFDRFFPNPWFAAVTPIIVITSLAIFIGTFLLELNGLELLEYLLDKSKNPPAPTEHIARFQGRRDQIIRFQANTKAYTVLVANAASFSAILLLLIIRWIEQNQRVSG
;
A
#
# COMPACT_ATOMS: atom_id res chain seq x y z
N MET A 1 2.80 31.80 9.33
CA MET A 1 3.73 31.76 8.18
C MET A 1 4.33 30.38 7.92
N ILE A 2 4.57 29.52 8.93
CA ILE A 2 5.12 28.16 8.73
C ILE A 2 4.12 27.19 8.06
N ASP A 3 2.81 27.35 8.31
CA ASP A 3 1.75 26.51 7.73
C ASP A 3 1.59 26.60 6.19
N SER A 4 2.24 27.58 5.55
CA SER A 4 2.21 27.74 4.09
C SER A 4 3.45 27.18 3.38
N ILE A 5 4.48 26.78 4.13
CA ILE A 5 5.78 26.39 3.57
C ILE A 5 6.04 24.89 3.77
N LEU A 6 5.55 24.31 4.87
CA LEU A 6 5.80 22.90 5.19
C LEU A 6 4.48 22.12 5.28
N PRO A 7 4.30 21.03 4.49
CA PRO A 7 3.07 20.27 4.46
C PRO A 7 2.95 19.31 5.65
N LEU A 8 3.08 19.85 6.86
CA LEU A 8 3.11 19.10 8.11
C LEU A 8 1.86 18.22 8.26
N ARG A 9 0.70 18.74 7.85
CA ARG A 9 -0.56 17.99 7.83
C ARG A 9 -0.45 16.73 6.99
N ALA A 10 0.02 16.84 5.75
CA ALA A 10 0.16 15.70 4.85
C ALA A 10 1.13 14.65 5.42
N ILE A 11 2.26 15.09 6.00
CA ILE A 11 3.25 14.21 6.61
C ILE A 11 2.64 13.45 7.81
N VAL A 12 1.92 14.13 8.71
CA VAL A 12 1.29 13.49 9.87
C VAL A 12 0.23 12.47 9.46
N PHE A 13 -0.63 12.80 8.48
CA PHE A 13 -1.60 11.84 7.97
C PHE A 13 -0.93 10.66 7.27
N GLN A 14 0.13 10.90 6.50
CA GLN A 14 0.88 9.83 5.86
C GLN A 14 1.49 8.87 6.90
N MET A 15 2.08 9.40 7.97
CA MET A 15 2.60 8.57 9.06
C MET A 15 1.49 7.79 9.77
N LEU A 16 0.33 8.40 10.01
CA LEU A 16 -0.82 7.73 10.60
C LEU A 16 -1.31 6.58 9.73
N PHE A 17 -1.51 6.81 8.44
CA PHE A 17 -1.93 5.76 7.50
C PHE A 17 -0.92 4.63 7.45
N LEU A 18 0.37 4.96 7.36
CA LEU A 18 1.44 3.96 7.35
C LEU A 18 1.41 3.09 8.63
N LEU A 19 1.27 3.70 9.80
CA LEU A 19 1.21 2.97 11.08
C LEU A 19 -0.01 2.03 11.14
N VAL A 20 -1.18 2.52 10.73
CA VAL A 20 -2.42 1.74 10.73
C VAL A 20 -2.31 0.57 9.75
N THR A 21 -1.82 0.81 8.54
CA THR A 21 -1.61 -0.23 7.54
C THR A 21 -0.63 -1.30 8.03
N ILE A 22 0.55 -0.90 8.52
CA ILE A 22 1.54 -1.84 9.06
C ILE A 22 0.94 -2.72 10.16
N ALA A 23 0.17 -2.12 11.07
CA ALA A 23 -0.45 -2.87 12.16
C ALA A 23 -1.50 -3.87 11.66
N LEU A 24 -2.37 -3.45 10.74
CA LEU A 24 -3.42 -4.31 10.18
C LEU A 24 -2.82 -5.46 9.36
N GLU A 25 -1.91 -5.16 8.45
CA GLU A 25 -1.29 -6.17 7.59
C GLU A 25 -0.40 -7.12 8.37
N GLY A 26 0.35 -6.61 9.35
CA GLY A 26 1.14 -7.44 10.26
C GLY A 26 0.27 -8.45 11.02
N LEU A 27 -0.93 -8.04 11.46
CA LEU A 27 -1.89 -8.95 12.10
C LEU A 27 -2.48 -9.98 11.12
N VAL A 28 -2.76 -9.58 9.87
CA VAL A 28 -3.26 -10.48 8.84
C VAL A 28 -2.19 -11.51 8.45
N PHE A 29 -0.94 -11.08 8.26
CA PHE A 29 0.20 -11.96 7.98
C PHE A 29 0.45 -12.94 9.12
N PHE A 30 0.39 -12.47 10.38
CA PHE A 30 0.54 -13.33 11.55
C PHE A 30 -0.52 -14.44 11.59
N LYS A 31 -1.78 -14.09 11.31
CA LYS A 31 -2.90 -15.03 11.36
C LYS A 31 -2.90 -16.03 10.20
N ASN A 32 -2.52 -15.60 9.00
CA ASN A 32 -2.78 -16.36 7.79
C ASN A 32 -1.54 -17.01 7.16
N LEU A 33 -0.33 -16.51 7.45
CA LEU A 33 0.92 -17.05 6.87
C LEU A 33 1.72 -17.94 7.82
N ASN A 34 1.21 -18.20 9.03
CA ASN A 34 1.90 -18.98 10.06
C ASN A 34 3.32 -18.47 10.38
N LEU A 35 3.52 -17.16 10.22
CA LEU A 35 4.74 -16.45 10.59
C LEU A 35 4.71 -16.11 12.08
N ASP A 36 5.87 -15.97 12.71
CA ASP A 36 5.92 -15.40 14.05
C ASP A 36 5.51 -13.91 14.01
N TYR A 37 4.98 -13.40 15.13
CA TYR A 37 4.49 -12.03 15.23
C TYR A 37 5.55 -11.00 14.83
N LYS A 38 6.81 -11.23 15.22
CA LYS A 38 7.92 -10.31 14.94
C LYS A 38 8.25 -10.28 13.44
N THR A 39 8.30 -11.44 12.78
CA THR A 39 8.50 -11.51 11.33
C THR A 39 7.33 -10.91 10.56
N SER A 40 6.10 -11.18 10.99
CA SER A 40 4.89 -10.62 10.38
C SER A 40 4.88 -9.09 10.40
N MET A 41 5.18 -8.49 11.56
CA MET A 41 5.29 -7.04 11.71
C MET A 41 6.45 -6.45 10.90
N ARG A 42 7.59 -7.15 10.81
CA ARG A 42 8.73 -6.71 10.00
C ARG A 42 8.40 -6.71 8.51
N TYR A 43 7.76 -7.77 8.02
CA TYR A 43 7.35 -7.87 6.62
C TYR A 43 6.36 -6.78 6.27
N ALA A 44 5.30 -6.63 7.07
CA ALA A 44 4.33 -5.54 6.88
C ALA A 44 5.01 -4.17 6.88
N ALA A 45 5.93 -3.90 7.81
CA ALA A 45 6.67 -2.63 7.86
C ALA A 45 7.50 -2.38 6.60
N VAL A 46 8.30 -3.35 6.16
CA VAL A 46 9.16 -3.21 4.98
C VAL A 46 8.33 -3.03 3.71
N LEU A 47 7.29 -3.85 3.52
CA LEU A 47 6.42 -3.78 2.34
C LEU A 47 5.69 -2.45 2.26
N ASN A 48 5.14 -1.97 3.37
CA ASN A 48 4.43 -0.69 3.40
C ASN A 48 5.33 0.52 3.23
N LEU A 49 6.50 0.51 3.86
CA LEU A 49 7.50 1.57 3.66
C LEU A 49 7.96 1.61 2.21
N PHE A 50 8.24 0.44 1.63
CA PHE A 50 8.68 0.33 0.24
C PHE A 50 7.59 0.77 -0.75
N SER A 51 6.35 0.30 -0.54
CA SER A 51 5.18 0.69 -1.33
C SER A 51 4.91 2.19 -1.26
N THR A 52 4.96 2.75 -0.05
CA THR A 52 4.81 4.20 0.16
C THR A 52 5.92 4.98 -0.57
N PHE A 53 7.17 4.54 -0.43
CA PHE A 53 8.30 5.18 -1.10
C PHE A 53 8.15 5.14 -2.62
N LEU A 54 7.83 3.97 -3.20
CA LEU A 54 7.58 3.85 -4.63
C LEU A 54 6.39 4.68 -5.09
N GLY A 55 5.31 4.72 -4.31
CA GLY A 55 4.16 5.57 -4.59
C GLY A 55 4.54 7.05 -4.71
N TRP A 56 5.39 7.55 -3.81
CA TRP A 56 5.92 8.92 -3.89
C TRP A 56 6.81 9.13 -5.11
N VAL A 57 7.72 8.19 -5.43
CA VAL A 57 8.56 8.28 -6.62
C VAL A 57 7.70 8.35 -7.88
N ILE A 58 6.76 7.42 -8.03
CA ILE A 58 5.82 7.38 -9.17
C ILE A 58 5.00 8.66 -9.25
N PHE A 59 4.50 9.16 -8.11
CA PHE A 59 3.74 10.42 -8.07
C PHE A 59 4.58 11.59 -8.59
N PHE A 60 5.82 11.75 -8.13
CA PHE A 60 6.68 12.85 -8.57
C PHE A 60 7.07 12.73 -10.03
N GLU A 61 7.38 11.52 -10.51
CA GLU A 61 7.68 11.28 -11.93
C GLU A 61 6.47 11.62 -12.81
N ILE A 62 5.28 11.12 -12.48
CA ILE A 62 4.06 11.46 -13.22
C ILE A 62 3.81 12.96 -13.19
N ASN A 63 3.96 13.60 -12.03
CA ASN A 63 3.74 15.04 -11.83
C ASN A 63 4.66 15.93 -12.70
N LEU A 64 5.81 15.44 -13.14
CA LEU A 64 6.70 16.16 -14.08
C LEU A 64 6.14 16.21 -15.51
N PHE A 65 5.31 15.24 -15.91
CA PHE A 65 4.73 15.18 -17.25
C PHE A 65 3.35 15.82 -17.35
N LEU A 66 2.78 16.27 -16.23
CA LEU A 66 1.46 16.91 -16.18
C LEU A 66 1.52 18.38 -16.64
N PRO A 67 0.47 18.89 -17.31
CA PRO A 67 0.32 20.31 -17.60
C PRO A 67 0.38 21.15 -16.32
N GLU A 68 0.97 22.35 -16.38
CA GLU A 68 1.21 23.21 -15.20
C GLU A 68 -0.04 23.42 -14.33
N ASP A 69 -1.21 23.63 -14.95
CA ASP A 69 -2.46 23.86 -14.22
C ASP A 69 -2.87 22.65 -13.37
N ILE A 70 -2.67 21.44 -13.91
CA ILE A 70 -3.01 20.18 -13.22
C ILE A 70 -1.95 19.87 -12.17
N GLN A 71 -0.67 20.13 -12.48
CA GLN A 71 0.44 19.99 -11.55
C GLN A 71 0.22 20.83 -10.28
N ARG A 72 -0.10 22.12 -10.45
CA ARG A 72 -0.39 23.03 -9.32
C ARG A 72 -1.60 22.56 -8.53
N GLN A 73 -2.64 22.04 -9.19
CA GLN A 73 -3.81 21.49 -8.50
C GLN A 73 -3.44 20.29 -7.63
N PHE A 74 -2.69 19.31 -8.15
CA PHE A 74 -2.29 18.11 -7.40
C PHE A 74 -1.41 18.45 -6.20
N ILE A 75 -0.39 19.30 -6.40
CA ILE A 75 0.48 19.76 -5.31
C ILE A 75 -0.35 20.50 -4.25
N SER A 76 -1.21 21.43 -4.67
CA SER A 76 -2.04 22.19 -3.74
C SER A 76 -3.02 21.32 -2.96
N TYR A 77 -3.59 20.31 -3.61
CA TYR A 77 -4.53 19.40 -2.98
C TYR A 77 -3.82 18.45 -2.00
N ILE A 78 -2.78 17.75 -2.45
CA ILE A 78 -2.10 16.71 -1.66
C ILE A 78 -1.37 17.31 -0.46
N PHE A 79 -0.68 18.43 -0.65
CA PHE A 79 0.15 19.03 0.41
C PHE A 79 -0.61 20.03 1.28
N PHE A 80 -1.61 20.73 0.73
CA PHE A 80 -2.28 21.85 1.41
C PHE A 80 -3.79 21.69 1.55
N ASP A 81 -4.40 20.61 1.05
CA ASP A 81 -5.84 20.34 1.14
C ASP A 81 -6.69 21.44 0.48
N ARG A 82 -6.17 22.05 -0.60
CA ARG A 82 -6.83 23.15 -1.32
C ARG A 82 -7.25 22.71 -2.71
N PHE A 83 -8.53 22.89 -3.04
CA PHE A 83 -9.07 22.64 -4.35
C PHE A 83 -9.40 23.97 -5.04
N PHE A 84 -8.82 24.24 -6.20
CA PHE A 84 -9.25 25.38 -7.02
C PHE A 84 -10.40 24.97 -7.95
N PRO A 85 -11.41 25.83 -8.14
CA PRO A 85 -12.49 25.58 -9.08
C PRO A 85 -11.91 25.55 -10.51
N ASN A 86 -12.10 24.43 -11.19
CA ASN A 86 -11.58 24.16 -12.53
C ASN A 86 -12.69 23.49 -13.37
N PRO A 87 -12.82 23.78 -14.68
CA PRO A 87 -13.76 23.11 -15.60
C PRO A 87 -13.78 21.58 -15.54
N TRP A 88 -12.72 20.92 -15.06
CA TRP A 88 -12.67 19.46 -14.90
C TRP A 88 -13.53 18.89 -13.76
N PHE A 89 -14.21 19.71 -12.95
CA PHE A 89 -14.94 19.28 -11.74
C PHE A 89 -15.92 18.12 -11.96
N ALA A 90 -16.61 18.08 -13.12
CA ALA A 90 -17.55 17.01 -13.46
C ALA A 90 -16.88 15.64 -13.74
N ALA A 91 -15.61 15.62 -14.15
CA ALA A 91 -14.85 14.39 -14.40
C ALA A 91 -14.05 13.91 -13.18
N VAL A 92 -14.03 14.67 -12.08
CA VAL A 92 -13.19 14.39 -10.90
C VAL A 92 -13.59 13.06 -10.24
N THR A 93 -14.88 12.79 -10.07
CA THR A 93 -15.37 11.57 -9.39
C THR A 93 -14.93 10.28 -10.10
N PRO A 94 -15.19 10.06 -11.41
CA PRO A 94 -14.75 8.84 -12.07
C PRO A 94 -13.23 8.72 -12.14
N ILE A 95 -12.50 9.83 -12.30
CA ILE A 95 -11.03 9.83 -12.29
C ILE A 95 -10.49 9.35 -10.93
N ILE A 96 -11.04 9.86 -9.82
CA ILE A 96 -10.65 9.44 -8.47
C ILE A 96 -10.91 7.94 -8.29
N VAL A 97 -12.10 7.45 -8.66
CA VAL A 97 -12.44 6.03 -8.50
C VAL A 97 -11.47 5.13 -9.28
N ILE A 98 -11.22 5.44 -10.55
CA ILE A 98 -10.29 4.68 -11.40
C ILE A 98 -8.87 4.74 -10.83
N THR A 99 -8.43 5.92 -10.40
CA THR A 99 -7.09 6.11 -9.82
C THR A 99 -6.94 5.34 -8.51
N SER A 100 -7.93 5.39 -7.62
CA SER A 100 -7.92 4.63 -6.35
C SER A 100 -7.91 3.12 -6.60
N LEU A 101 -8.65 2.64 -7.60
CA LEU A 101 -8.62 1.23 -8.00
C LEU A 101 -7.25 0.83 -8.57
N ALA A 102 -6.66 1.67 -9.42
CA ALA A 102 -5.33 1.43 -9.97
C ALA A 102 -4.26 1.40 -8.87
N ILE A 103 -4.33 2.32 -7.90
CA ILE A 103 -3.44 2.33 -6.73
C ILE A 103 -3.63 1.05 -5.91
N PHE A 104 -4.88 0.64 -5.62
CA PHE A 104 -5.17 -0.58 -4.88
C PHE A 104 -4.56 -1.82 -5.55
N ILE A 105 -4.80 -1.99 -6.85
CA ILE A 105 -4.27 -3.13 -7.61
C ILE A 105 -2.73 -3.07 -7.67
N GLY A 106 -2.17 -1.89 -7.91
CA GLY A 106 -0.73 -1.67 -7.94
C GLY A 106 -0.06 -2.03 -6.62
N THR A 107 -0.61 -1.57 -5.49
CA THR A 107 -0.10 -1.91 -4.15
C THR A 107 -0.22 -3.39 -3.87
N PHE A 108 -1.37 -4.01 -4.17
CA PHE A 108 -1.56 -5.45 -4.02
C PHE A 108 -0.50 -6.26 -4.77
N LEU A 109 -0.26 -5.94 -6.04
CA LEU A 109 0.74 -6.63 -6.85
C LEU A 109 2.16 -6.41 -6.32
N LEU A 110 2.46 -5.17 -5.93
CA LEU A 110 3.77 -4.82 -5.37
C LEU A 110 4.06 -5.59 -4.09
N GLU A 111 3.10 -5.66 -3.18
CA GLU A 111 3.24 -6.36 -1.91
C GLU A 111 3.31 -7.87 -2.08
N LEU A 112 2.56 -8.43 -3.03
CA LEU A 112 2.64 -9.86 -3.32
C LEU A 112 4.05 -10.24 -3.80
N ASN A 113 4.58 -9.52 -4.78
CA ASN A 113 5.95 -9.74 -5.28
C ASN A 113 7.01 -9.41 -4.21
N GLY A 114 6.79 -8.36 -3.41
CA GLY A 114 7.69 -7.97 -2.34
C GLY A 114 7.77 -9.02 -1.22
N LEU A 115 6.64 -9.64 -0.87
CA LEU A 115 6.57 -10.71 0.13
C LEU A 115 7.35 -11.94 -0.34
N GLU A 116 7.16 -12.35 -1.59
CA GLU A 116 7.92 -13.46 -2.19
C GLU A 116 9.43 -13.17 -2.22
N LEU A 117 9.80 -11.93 -2.56
CA LEU A 117 11.20 -11.49 -2.55
C LEU A 117 11.78 -11.52 -1.13
N LEU A 118 11.06 -11.02 -0.13
CA LEU A 118 11.50 -11.02 1.27
C LEU A 118 11.71 -12.43 1.80
N GLU A 119 10.76 -13.34 1.53
CA GLU A 119 10.90 -14.75 1.87
C GLU A 119 12.10 -15.38 1.17
N TYR A 120 12.28 -15.16 -0.12
CA TYR A 120 13.44 -15.68 -0.87
C TYR A 120 14.77 -15.19 -0.27
N LEU A 121 14.87 -13.90 0.05
CA LEU A 121 16.08 -13.31 0.63
C LEU A 121 16.37 -13.86 2.04
N LEU A 122 15.33 -14.05 2.87
CA LEU A 122 15.50 -14.58 4.23
C LEU A 122 15.71 -16.10 4.28
N ASP A 123 15.09 -16.86 3.38
CA ASP A 123 15.21 -18.32 3.33
C ASP A 123 16.60 -18.72 2.79
N LYS A 124 17.12 -17.97 1.81
CA LYS A 124 18.52 -18.10 1.35
C LYS A 124 19.53 -17.81 2.46
N SER A 125 19.16 -16.99 3.45
CA SER A 125 20.00 -16.73 4.63
C SER A 125 19.97 -17.86 5.67
N LYS A 126 19.03 -18.82 5.59
CA LYS A 126 18.81 -19.83 6.64
C LYS A 126 19.46 -21.19 6.41
N ASN A 127 19.90 -21.57 5.20
CA ASN A 127 20.88 -22.64 4.91
C ASN A 127 21.03 -22.87 3.38
N PRO A 128 22.23 -23.13 2.82
CA PRO A 128 22.34 -23.76 1.51
C PRO A 128 21.88 -25.22 1.61
N PRO A 129 21.01 -25.72 0.70
CA PRO A 129 20.62 -27.12 0.72
C PRO A 129 21.83 -28.01 0.41
N ALA A 130 22.08 -29.00 1.27
CA ALA A 130 22.94 -30.12 0.93
C ALA A 130 22.36 -30.85 -0.31
N PRO A 131 23.21 -31.35 -1.24
CA PRO A 131 22.74 -31.94 -2.47
C PRO A 131 22.17 -33.33 -2.18
N THR A 132 20.85 -33.44 -2.10
CA THR A 132 20.18 -34.75 -2.10
C THR A 132 19.64 -35.03 -3.49
N GLU A 133 20.35 -35.91 -4.19
CA GLU A 133 19.84 -36.62 -5.36
C GLU A 133 18.53 -37.35 -5.02
N HIS A 134 17.74 -37.60 -6.07
CA HIS A 134 16.45 -38.31 -6.12
C HIS A 134 15.19 -37.45 -5.89
N ILE A 135 14.34 -37.37 -6.93
CA ILE A 135 13.00 -38.02 -7.01
C ILE A 135 12.20 -37.35 -8.15
N ALA A 136 12.18 -37.99 -9.33
CA ALA A 136 11.37 -37.58 -10.48
C ALA A 136 9.87 -37.93 -10.37
N ARG A 137 9.42 -38.59 -9.29
CA ARG A 137 8.01 -38.96 -9.05
C ARG A 137 7.24 -38.01 -8.12
N PHE A 138 7.87 -36.95 -7.62
CA PHE A 138 7.27 -35.99 -6.67
C PHE A 138 6.80 -34.68 -7.31
N GLN A 139 6.91 -34.51 -8.62
CA GLN A 139 6.64 -33.23 -9.28
C GLN A 139 5.15 -32.83 -9.20
N GLY A 140 4.22 -33.75 -9.48
CA GLY A 140 2.78 -33.44 -9.48
C GLY A 140 2.19 -33.05 -8.11
N ARG A 141 2.68 -33.63 -7.01
CA ARG A 141 2.28 -33.23 -5.63
C ARG A 141 2.93 -31.92 -5.20
N ARG A 142 4.18 -31.68 -5.62
CA ARG A 142 4.92 -30.46 -5.31
C ARG A 142 4.29 -29.25 -6.00
N ASP A 143 3.86 -29.40 -7.25
CA ASP A 143 3.17 -28.34 -8.00
C ASP A 143 1.82 -27.97 -7.39
N GLN A 144 1.06 -28.95 -6.87
CA GLN A 144 -0.20 -28.69 -6.17
C GLN A 144 0.03 -27.93 -4.85
N ILE A 145 1.05 -28.30 -4.07
CA ILE A 145 1.39 -27.62 -2.81
C ILE A 145 1.87 -26.19 -3.08
N ILE A 146 2.70 -25.98 -4.10
CA ILE A 146 3.19 -24.64 -4.50
C ILE A 146 2.02 -23.76 -4.93
N ARG A 147 1.11 -24.27 -5.78
CA ARG A 147 -0.09 -23.52 -6.20
C ARG A 147 -1.02 -23.19 -5.04
N PHE A 148 -1.21 -24.13 -4.11
CA PHE A 148 -2.03 -23.90 -2.92
C PHE A 148 -1.41 -22.81 -2.03
N GLN A 149 -0.10 -22.86 -1.77
CA GLN A 149 0.59 -21.83 -1.00
C GLN A 149 0.56 -20.46 -1.68
N ALA A 150 0.78 -20.41 -3.01
CA ALA A 150 0.67 -19.17 -3.78
C ALA A 150 -0.75 -18.56 -3.70
N ASN A 151 -1.79 -19.39 -3.80
CA ASN A 151 -3.18 -18.95 -3.64
C ASN A 151 -3.46 -18.42 -2.24
N THR A 152 -2.96 -19.10 -1.19
CA THR A 152 -3.11 -18.64 0.20
C THR A 152 -2.39 -17.32 0.45
N LYS A 153 -1.18 -17.14 -0.12
CA LYS A 153 -0.43 -15.88 -0.01
C LYS A 153 -1.13 -14.74 -0.73
N ALA A 154 -1.50 -14.95 -1.99
CA ALA A 154 -2.22 -13.95 -2.78
C ALA A 154 -3.53 -13.53 -2.08
N TYR A 155 -4.31 -14.50 -1.60
CA TYR A 155 -5.51 -14.22 -0.81
C TYR A 155 -5.18 -13.42 0.46
N THR A 156 -4.12 -13.78 1.18
CA THR A 156 -3.73 -13.09 2.40
C THR A 156 -3.32 -11.64 2.15
N VAL A 157 -2.49 -11.39 1.14
CA VAL A 157 -2.07 -10.02 0.76
C VAL A 157 -3.27 -9.21 0.27
N LEU A 158 -4.21 -9.84 -0.45
CA LEU A 158 -5.44 -9.19 -0.88
C LEU A 158 -6.32 -8.76 0.29
N VAL A 159 -6.53 -9.66 1.27
CA VAL A 159 -7.30 -9.37 2.48
C VAL A 159 -6.62 -8.29 3.32
N ALA A 160 -5.30 -8.35 3.45
CA ALA A 160 -4.49 -7.35 4.14
C ALA A 160 -4.71 -5.96 3.52
N ASN A 161 -4.50 -5.83 2.20
CA ASN A 161 -4.75 -4.60 1.46
C ASN A 161 -6.19 -4.10 1.59
N ALA A 162 -7.18 -4.98 1.43
CA ALA A 162 -8.58 -4.60 1.52
C ALA A 162 -8.93 -4.04 2.91
N ALA A 163 -8.40 -4.64 3.98
CA ALA A 163 -8.58 -4.17 5.35
C ALA A 163 -7.91 -2.80 5.56
N SER A 164 -6.67 -2.64 5.08
CA SER A 164 -5.90 -1.40 5.17
C SER A 164 -6.58 -0.24 4.43
N PHE A 165 -6.97 -0.45 3.17
CA PHE A 165 -7.64 0.59 2.37
C PHE A 165 -9.01 0.94 2.95
N SER A 166 -9.74 -0.03 3.52
CA SER A 166 -11.00 0.23 4.23
C SER A 166 -10.78 1.07 5.48
N ALA A 167 -9.72 0.81 6.25
CA ALA A 167 -9.37 1.59 7.43
C ALA A 167 -8.96 3.03 7.07
N ILE A 168 -8.14 3.20 6.02
CA ILE A 168 -7.77 4.52 5.49
C ILE A 168 -9.01 5.28 5.04
N LEU A 169 -9.91 4.63 4.29
CA LEU A 169 -11.16 5.25 3.86
C LEU A 169 -12.01 5.72 5.05
N LEU A 170 -12.12 4.90 6.10
CA LEU A 170 -12.84 5.26 7.31
C LEU A 170 -12.21 6.49 8.00
N LEU A 171 -10.88 6.52 8.12
CA LEU A 171 -10.16 7.69 8.66
C LEU A 171 -10.39 8.95 7.83
N LEU A 172 -10.43 8.83 6.50
CA LEU A 172 -10.74 9.94 5.60
C LEU A 172 -12.18 10.43 5.77
N ILE A 173 -13.15 9.53 5.95
CA ILE A 173 -14.55 9.90 6.23
C ILE A 173 -14.67 10.64 7.56
N ILE A 174 -14.02 10.15 8.62
CA ILE A 174 -14.01 10.83 9.93
C ILE A 174 -13.44 12.24 9.78
N ARG A 175 -12.31 12.38 9.09
CA ARG A 175 -11.70 13.69 8.82
C ARG A 175 -12.64 14.61 8.04
N TRP A 176 -13.32 14.09 7.02
CA TRP A 176 -14.26 14.88 6.22
C TRP A 176 -15.43 15.41 7.05
N ILE A 177 -15.99 14.58 7.94
CA ILE A 177 -17.05 15.00 8.88
C ILE A 177 -16.55 16.11 9.79
N GLU A 178 -15.35 15.96 10.38
CA GLU A 178 -14.75 16.97 11.26
C GLU A 178 -14.53 18.32 10.55
N GLN A 179 -14.04 18.28 9.31
CA GLN A 179 -13.83 19.49 8.51
C GLN A 179 -15.13 20.23 8.22
N ASN A 180 -16.20 19.51 7.86
CA ASN A 180 -17.50 20.12 7.60
C ASN A 180 -18.09 20.78 8.84
N GLN A 181 -17.89 20.21 10.03
CA GLN A 181 -18.37 20.81 11.29
C GLN A 181 -17.66 22.12 11.65
N ARG A 182 -16.34 22.20 11.39
CA ARG A 182 -15.54 23.41 11.65
C ARG A 182 -15.87 24.59 10.72
N VAL A 183 -16.46 24.33 9.56
CA VAL A 183 -16.87 25.38 8.60
C VAL A 183 -18.25 25.96 8.94
N SER A 184 -19.07 25.23 9.71
CA SER A 184 -20.44 25.60 10.07
C SER A 184 -20.61 26.30 11.44
N GLY A 185 -19.54 26.48 12.22
CA GLY A 185 -19.55 27.12 13.54
C GLY A 185 -18.58 28.28 13.61
#